data_AF-B1TED2-F1
#
_entry.id   AF-B1TED2-F1
#
_cell.length_a   1.000
_cell.length_b   1.000
_cell.length_c   1.000
_cell.angle_alpha   90.00
_cell.angle_beta   90.00
_cell.angle_gamma   90.00
#
_symmetry.space_group_name_H-M   'P 1'
#
loop_
_entity.id
_entity.type
_entity.pdbx_description
1 polymer ?
#
loop_
_entity_poly.entity_id
_entity_poly.type
_entity_poly.pdbx_seq_one_letter_code
_entity_poly.pdbx_strand_id
1 'polypeptide(L)'
;MPLVLGWLQRWLYDLLAQRMAGAPRYFPMQAAALARCAEAVDANAFARFMKAVTRQRTVENHPLNARLVFEELFLGYREMFA
;
A
#
# COMPACT_ATOMS: atom_id res chain seq x y z
N MET A 1 -2.77 0.18 15.10
CA MET A 1 -3.18 0.02 13.69
C MET A 1 -3.03 1.29 12.85
N PRO A 2 -3.43 2.48 13.34
CA PRO A 2 -3.42 3.70 12.52
C PRO A 2 -2.05 4.04 11.91
N LEU A 3 -0.98 3.84 12.69
CA LEU A 3 0.39 4.06 12.22
C LEU A 3 0.77 3.17 11.03
N VAL A 4 0.47 1.86 11.11
CA VAL A 4 0.84 0.88 10.08
C VAL A 4 0.02 1.11 8.82
N LEU A 5 -1.29 1.30 8.96
CA LEU A 5 -2.18 1.61 7.83
C LEU A 5 -1.78 2.94 7.17
N GLY A 6 -1.47 3.96 7.95
CA GLY A 6 -1.01 5.25 7.43
C GLY A 6 0.35 5.16 6.73
N TRP A 7 1.29 4.37 7.25
CA TRP A 7 2.57 4.11 6.60
C TRP A 7 2.38 3.36 5.27
N LEU A 8 1.58 2.30 5.27
CA LEU A 8 1.28 1.52 4.08
C LEU A 8 0.55 2.36 3.02
N GLN A 9 -0.40 3.19 3.43
CA GLN A 9 -1.11 4.08 2.52
C GLN A 9 -0.15 5.06 1.82
N ARG A 10 0.76 5.70 2.57
CA ARG A 10 1.79 6.57 1.98
C ARG A 10 2.71 5.82 1.03
N TRP A 11 3.09 4.58 1.38
CA TRP A 11 3.91 3.73 0.52
C TRP A 11 3.22 3.44 -0.82
N LEU A 12 1.93 3.10 -0.80
CA LEU A 12 1.16 2.86 -2.02
C LEU A 12 1.01 4.13 -2.87
N TYR A 13 0.81 5.29 -2.25
CA TYR A 13 0.79 6.56 -2.99
C TYR A 13 2.12 6.87 -3.67
N ASP A 14 3.24 6.64 -3.00
CA ASP A 14 4.56 6.83 -3.60
C ASP A 14 4.84 5.79 -4.69
N LEU A 15 4.32 4.57 -4.56
CA LEU A 15 4.40 3.56 -5.62
C LEU A 15 3.65 4.02 -6.87
N LEU A 16 2.46 4.60 -6.72
CA LEU A 16 1.71 5.19 -7.82
C LEU A 16 2.44 6.39 -8.42
N ALA A 17 2.93 7.31 -7.58
CA ALA A 17 3.66 8.49 -8.03
C ALA A 17 4.95 8.12 -8.77
N GLN A 18 5.66 7.10 -8.29
CA GLN A 18 6.83 6.54 -8.97
C GLN A 18 6.45 5.96 -10.34
N ARG A 19 5.36 5.18 -10.43
CA ARG A 19 4.91 4.58 -11.70
C ARG A 19 4.44 5.60 -12.73
N MET A 20 3.81 6.69 -12.28
CA MET A 20 3.23 7.70 -13.19
C MET A 20 4.22 8.81 -13.57
N ALA A 21 5.06 9.26 -12.64
CA ALA A 21 5.88 10.46 -12.80
C ALA A 21 7.31 10.34 -12.25
N GLY A 22 7.68 9.20 -11.66
CA GLY A 22 9.02 9.00 -11.08
C GLY A 22 9.33 9.89 -9.87
N ALA A 23 8.32 10.47 -9.23
CA ALA A 23 8.47 11.51 -8.21
C ALA A 23 7.74 11.13 -6.90
N PRO A 24 8.31 10.24 -6.07
CA PRO A 24 7.73 9.89 -4.78
C PRO A 24 7.84 11.05 -3.78
N ARG A 25 6.82 11.22 -2.94
CA ARG A 25 6.67 12.37 -2.03
C ARG A 25 7.03 12.04 -0.59
N TYR A 26 6.59 10.90 -0.08
CA TYR A 26 6.68 10.58 1.35
C TYR A 26 7.98 9.85 1.73
N PHE A 27 8.49 9.04 0.82
CA PHE A 27 9.66 8.17 0.98
C PHE A 27 10.67 8.38 -0.16
N PRO A 28 11.14 9.63 -0.39
CA PRO A 28 12.06 9.91 -1.49
C PRO A 28 13.39 9.17 -1.36
N MET A 29 13.84 8.89 -0.13
CA MET A 29 15.05 8.10 0.13
C MET A 29 14.92 6.63 -0.33
N GLN A 30 13.70 6.15 -0.56
CA GLN A 30 13.39 4.80 -1.00
C GLN A 30 13.06 4.73 -2.50
N ALA A 31 13.30 5.79 -3.28
CA ALA A 31 12.95 5.88 -4.70
C ALA A 31 13.44 4.67 -5.52
N ALA A 32 14.66 4.17 -5.27
CA ALA A 32 15.17 3.00 -5.97
C ALA A 32 14.37 1.71 -5.66
N ALA A 33 13.89 1.54 -4.43
CA ALA A 33 13.04 0.41 -4.06
C ALA A 33 11.62 0.57 -4.63
N LEU A 34 11.07 1.78 -4.57
CA LEU A 34 9.78 2.12 -5.17
C LEU A 34 9.78 1.88 -6.68
N ALA A 35 10.87 2.22 -7.39
CA ALA A 35 11.00 1.97 -8.82
C ALA A 35 10.89 0.47 -9.15
N ARG A 36 11.66 -0.38 -8.47
CA ARG A 36 11.60 -1.84 -8.66
C ARG A 36 10.21 -2.39 -8.37
N CYS A 37 9.59 -1.94 -7.27
CA CYS A 37 8.24 -2.38 -6.93
C CYS A 37 7.21 -1.88 -7.96
N ALA A 38 7.35 -0.65 -8.47
CA ALA A 38 6.44 -0.06 -9.45
C ALA A 38 6.48 -0.77 -10.81
N GLU A 39 7.63 -1.34 -11.17
CA GLU A 39 7.82 -2.18 -12.35
C GLU A 39 7.21 -3.58 -12.17
N ALA A 40 7.34 -4.17 -10.98
CA ALA A 40 6.92 -5.54 -10.70
C ALA A 40 5.42 -5.71 -10.40
N VAL A 41 4.72 -4.62 -10.08
CA VAL A 41 3.33 -4.68 -9.59
C VAL A 41 2.29 -4.85 -10.71
N ASP A 42 1.34 -5.77 -10.52
CA ASP A 42 0.12 -5.84 -11.34
C ASP A 42 -0.79 -4.63 -11.09
N ALA A 43 -1.18 -3.93 -12.15
CA ALA A 43 -1.93 -2.69 -12.06
C ALA A 43 -3.34 -2.89 -11.48
N ASN A 44 -3.99 -4.02 -11.80
CA ASN A 44 -5.34 -4.32 -11.34
C ASN A 44 -5.35 -4.70 -9.86
N ALA A 45 -4.43 -5.57 -9.44
CA ALA A 45 -4.23 -5.96 -8.05
C ALA A 45 -3.85 -4.76 -7.19
N PHE A 46 -2.99 -3.88 -7.70
CA PHE A 46 -2.64 -2.63 -7.03
C PHE A 46 -3.83 -1.72 -6.78
N ALA A 47 -4.66 -1.47 -7.80
CA ALA A 47 -5.83 -0.63 -7.67
C ALA A 47 -6.82 -1.19 -6.65
N ARG A 48 -7.04 -2.52 -6.65
CA ARG A 48 -7.87 -3.20 -5.64
C ARG A 48 -7.28 -3.04 -4.24
N PHE A 49 -5.98 -3.25 -4.08
CA PHE A 49 -5.32 -3.16 -2.78
C PHE A 49 -5.34 -1.74 -2.20
N MET A 50 -5.09 -0.71 -3.02
CA MET A 50 -5.22 0.69 -2.61
C MET A 50 -6.62 1.02 -2.07
N LYS A 51 -7.66 0.50 -2.73
CA LYS A 51 -9.05 0.66 -2.26
C LYS A 51 -9.27 -0.06 -0.92
N ALA A 52 -8.73 -1.27 -0.76
CA ALA A 52 -8.82 -2.03 0.48
C ALA A 52 -8.16 -1.29 1.67
N VAL A 53 -6.93 -0.79 1.49
CA VAL A 53 -6.23 0.00 2.53
C VAL A 53 -7.01 1.26 2.88
N THR A 54 -7.54 1.98 1.89
CA THR A 54 -8.36 3.18 2.13
C THR A 54 -9.61 2.87 2.95
N ARG A 55 -10.28 1.75 2.67
CA ARG A 55 -11.45 1.30 3.46
C ARG A 55 -11.07 0.96 4.91
N GLN A 56 -9.93 0.32 5.13
CA GLN A 56 -9.46 -0.04 6.47
C GLN A 56 -9.08 1.21 7.30
N ARG A 57 -8.57 2.27 6.66
CA ARG A 57 -8.27 3.57 7.33
C ARG A 57 -9.52 4.20 7.94
N THR A 58 -10.72 3.99 7.37
CA THR A 58 -11.98 4.55 7.91
C THR A 58 -12.37 3.95 9.27
N VAL A 59 -11.91 2.73 9.58
CA VAL A 59 -12.28 1.99 10.79
C VAL A 59 -11.09 1.70 11.70
N GLU A 60 -9.95 2.35 11.46
CA GLU A 60 -8.65 1.97 12.04
C GLU A 60 -8.53 2.14 13.57
N ASN A 61 -9.39 2.97 14.17
CA ASN A 61 -9.41 3.20 15.61
C ASN A 61 -10.15 2.11 16.38
N HIS A 62 -11.10 1.42 15.74
CA HIS A 62 -11.91 0.37 16.36
C HIS A 62 -12.09 -0.85 15.43
N PRO A 63 -10.99 -1.55 15.07
CA PRO A 63 -11.09 -2.75 14.26
C PRO A 63 -11.74 -3.87 15.06
N LEU A 64 -12.70 -4.57 14.44
CA LEU A 64 -13.39 -5.70 15.07
C LEU A 64 -12.42 -6.84 15.43
N ASN A 65 -11.43 -7.10 14.56
CA ASN A 65 -10.34 -8.03 14.82
C ASN A 65 -9.05 -7.54 14.13
N ALA A 66 -8.14 -7.03 14.94
CA ALA A 66 -6.85 -6.49 14.51
C ALA A 66 -5.96 -7.50 13.77
N ARG A 67 -5.99 -8.78 14.15
CA ARG A 67 -5.19 -9.84 13.52
C ARG A 67 -5.68 -10.14 12.12
N LEU A 68 -6.99 -10.32 11.96
CA LEU A 68 -7.62 -10.59 10.66
C LEU A 68 -7.33 -9.46 9.67
N VAL A 69 -7.42 -8.19 10.12
CA VAL A 69 -7.08 -7.02 9.30
C VAL A 69 -5.65 -7.12 8.77
N PHE A 70 -4.68 -7.52 9.60
CA PHE A 70 -3.30 -7.67 9.13
C PHE A 70 -3.10 -8.86 8.19
N GLU A 71 -3.76 -9.99 8.46
CA GLU A 71 -3.72 -11.16 7.57
C GLU A 71 -4.26 -10.78 6.17
N GLU A 72 -5.40 -10.09 6.10
CA GLU A 72 -5.94 -9.55 4.84
C GLU A 72 -4.98 -8.56 4.16
N LEU A 73 -4.38 -7.64 4.92
CA LEU A 73 -3.42 -6.66 4.38
C LEU A 73 -2.18 -7.34 3.78
N PHE A 74 -1.61 -8.33 4.46
CA PHE A 74 -0.41 -9.01 3.98
C PHE A 74 -0.69 -9.90 2.77
N LEU A 75 -1.84 -10.58 2.76
CA LEU A 75 -2.27 -11.35 1.59
C LEU A 75 -2.49 -10.45 0.37
N GLY A 76 -3.24 -9.36 0.54
CA GLY A 76 -3.49 -8.40 -0.53
C GLY A 76 -2.23 -7.71 -1.04
N TYR A 77 -1.27 -7.40 -0.15
CA TYR A 77 0.02 -6.84 -0.56
C TYR A 77 0.81 -7.83 -1.41
N ARG A 78 0.84 -9.11 -1.02
CA ARG A 78 1.55 -10.15 -1.78
C ARG A 78 0.93 -10.36 -3.16
N GLU A 79 -0.40 -10.34 -3.27
CA GLU A 79 -1.13 -10.47 -4.54
C GLU A 79 -0.78 -9.38 -5.55
N MET A 80 -0.29 -8.22 -5.11
CA MET A 80 0.17 -7.17 -6.03
C MET A 80 1.39 -7.58 -6.86
N PHE A 81 2.18 -8.55 -6.38
CA PHE A 81 3.46 -8.96 -6.96
C PHE A 81 3.48 -10.44 -7.37
N ALA A 82 2.30 -11.08 -7.41
CA ALA A 82 2.13 -12.49 -7.75
C ALA A 82 2.10 -12.73 -9.27
#